data_AF-A0AAX3W4F3-F1
#
_entry.id   AF-A0AAX3W4F3-F1
#
_cell.length_a   1.000
_cell.length_b   1.000
_cell.length_c   1.000
_cell.angle_alpha   90.00
_cell.angle_beta   90.00
_cell.angle_gamma   90.00
#
_symmetry.space_group_name_H-M   'P 1'
#
loop_
_entity.id
_entity.type
_entity.pdbx_description
1 polymer ?
#
loop_
_entity_poly.entity_id
_entity_poly.type
_entity_poly.pdbx_seq_one_letter_code
_entity_poly.pdbx_strand_id
1 'polypeptide(L)'
;MEQFKHYLLKFKWLIIAIIAIIIVATIITLVVKNKAIDVKGDVDVEFSGYDKSGNATLTEGSEEKIERKLLVQSLKQSKFKNKEVIDMIKNGDEDDIDPMNFNNEEQKKLEKAEKIYDSVELDTYNDSNLSNGDKTTVKLSVKKGISDDYKLKVKEFKKSFKAKGLKKPKTVTTKDIFSNIETKFTGLNNSGKLNLITKDDKSDGYDISSYNFTVPNNGNLKNGDKINLELPKELISNIQDSGSKTFKGSKTYQVEVKDLPDVDDIDNINDIIDKTKTQIKEDNKSTKYNKKSTEILSSYYKIGSEEDEYSFGYEEDDNESEKVTPTSTLEPDKYTILTTAKITDHDKYSDDTTRYKGYGYKNYTLEGKRLIKDESTTEVMNNFTNEKQEDLINELKSENFVKVETKK
;
A
#
# COMPACT_ATOMS: atom_id res chain seq x y z
N MET A 1 92.78 -21.85 22.12
CA MET A 1 91.58 -22.60 21.66
C MET A 1 91.23 -23.80 22.55
N GLU A 2 92.19 -24.52 23.14
CA GLU A 2 91.89 -25.71 23.99
C GLU A 2 91.24 -25.38 25.34
N GLN A 3 91.61 -24.28 26.00
CA GLN A 3 90.98 -23.87 27.26
C GLN A 3 89.50 -23.49 27.09
N PHE A 4 89.14 -22.93 25.93
CA PHE A 4 87.75 -22.59 25.59
C PHE A 4 86.90 -23.85 25.33
N LYS A 5 87.48 -24.87 24.68
CA LYS A 5 86.86 -26.19 24.50
C LYS A 5 86.66 -26.91 25.83
N HIS A 6 87.62 -26.83 26.74
CA HIS A 6 87.51 -27.45 28.07
C HIS A 6 86.44 -26.77 28.95
N TYR A 7 86.28 -25.44 28.84
CA TYR A 7 85.22 -24.70 29.54
C TYR A 7 83.82 -25.02 28.98
N LEU A 8 83.70 -25.11 27.65
CA LEU A 8 82.47 -25.54 26.95
C LEU A 8 82.05 -26.97 27.31
N LEU A 9 83.01 -27.90 27.49
CA LEU A 9 82.73 -29.28 27.90
C LEU A 9 82.32 -29.39 29.37
N LYS A 10 82.91 -28.57 30.26
CA LYS A 10 82.59 -28.57 31.70
C LYS A 10 81.20 -28.03 32.02
N PHE A 11 80.70 -27.08 31.21
CA PHE A 11 79.38 -26.47 31.36
C PHE A 11 78.38 -26.86 30.24
N LYS A 12 78.68 -27.91 29.47
CA LYS A 12 77.88 -28.36 28.32
C LYS A 12 76.39 -28.54 28.65
N TRP A 13 76.11 -29.12 29.81
CA TRP A 13 74.73 -29.32 30.30
C TRP A 13 74.03 -28.01 30.70
N LEU A 14 74.76 -27.04 31.25
CA LEU A 14 74.25 -25.72 31.62
C LEU A 14 73.93 -24.87 30.37
N ILE A 15 74.76 -24.95 29.33
CA ILE A 15 74.55 -24.26 28.05
C ILE A 15 73.36 -24.85 27.30
N ILE A 16 73.20 -26.18 27.28
CA ILE A 16 72.03 -26.85 26.69
C ILE A 16 70.74 -26.45 27.41
N ALA A 17 70.75 -26.36 28.74
CA ALA A 17 69.59 -25.92 29.52
C ALA A 17 69.19 -24.46 29.22
N ILE A 18 70.15 -23.55 29.09
CA ILE A 18 69.88 -22.14 28.73
C ILE A 18 69.29 -22.03 27.31
N ILE A 19 69.84 -22.77 26.34
CA ILE A 19 69.31 -22.79 24.96
C ILE A 19 67.89 -23.35 24.94
N ALA A 20 67.61 -24.42 25.69
CA ALA A 20 66.26 -24.98 25.79
C ALA A 20 65.27 -23.99 26.41
N ILE A 21 65.65 -23.24 27.45
CA ILE A 21 64.81 -22.18 28.04
C ILE A 21 64.56 -21.06 27.04
N ILE A 22 65.55 -20.66 26.25
CA ILE A 22 65.39 -19.64 25.19
C ILE A 22 64.44 -20.15 24.10
N ILE A 23 64.56 -21.42 23.69
CA ILE A 23 63.66 -22.06 22.71
C ILE A 23 62.24 -22.14 23.25
N VAL A 24 62.05 -22.57 24.50
CA VAL A 24 60.74 -22.63 25.15
C VAL A 24 60.15 -21.23 25.30
N ALA A 25 60.94 -20.22 25.69
CA ALA A 25 60.49 -18.84 25.77
C ALA A 25 60.15 -18.26 24.39
N THR A 26 60.89 -18.60 23.33
CA THR A 26 60.57 -18.20 21.96
C THR A 26 59.32 -18.91 21.44
N ILE A 27 59.12 -20.19 21.74
CA ILE A 27 57.90 -20.93 21.41
C ILE A 27 56.71 -20.37 22.18
N ILE A 28 56.82 -20.13 23.49
CA ILE A 28 55.75 -19.53 24.31
C ILE A 28 55.42 -18.12 23.79
N THR A 29 56.41 -17.29 23.48
CA THR A 29 56.15 -15.95 22.93
C THR A 29 55.58 -15.99 21.52
N LEU A 30 55.96 -16.95 20.68
CA LEU A 30 55.33 -17.21 19.38
C LEU A 30 53.87 -17.66 19.53
N VAL A 31 53.59 -18.58 20.45
CA VAL A 31 52.24 -19.11 20.74
C VAL A 31 51.33 -18.02 21.33
N VAL A 32 51.84 -17.21 22.26
CA VAL A 32 51.11 -16.10 22.88
C VAL A 32 50.85 -14.97 21.87
N LYS A 33 51.80 -14.68 20.97
CA LYS A 33 51.63 -13.68 19.90
C LYS A 33 50.72 -14.15 18.75
N ASN A 34 50.56 -15.45 18.53
CA ASN A 34 49.73 -16.03 17.47
C ASN A 34 48.33 -16.49 17.93
N LYS A 35 47.91 -16.19 19.16
CA LYS A 35 46.61 -16.67 19.65
C LYS A 35 45.46 -16.02 18.86
N ALA A 36 44.61 -16.85 18.27
CA ALA A 36 43.38 -16.39 17.63
C ALA A 36 42.43 -15.77 18.67
N ILE A 37 41.93 -14.56 18.39
CA ILE A 37 40.96 -13.89 19.25
C ILE A 37 39.61 -14.61 19.17
N ASP A 38 38.83 -14.58 20.26
CA ASP A 38 37.51 -15.19 20.34
C ASP A 38 36.52 -14.11 20.79
N VAL A 39 35.58 -13.78 19.92
CA VAL A 39 34.57 -12.73 20.13
C VAL A 39 33.14 -13.30 20.22
N LYS A 40 32.99 -14.63 20.19
CA LYS A 40 31.68 -15.30 20.25
C LYS A 40 30.87 -14.93 21.52
N GLY A 41 31.59 -14.68 22.60
CA GLY A 41 31.01 -14.27 23.89
C GLY A 41 30.50 -12.83 23.92
N ASP A 42 30.93 -11.99 22.99
CA ASP A 42 30.54 -10.58 22.92
C ASP A 42 29.28 -10.35 22.08
N VAL A 43 28.84 -11.37 21.33
CA VAL A 43 27.65 -11.29 20.48
C VAL A 43 26.39 -11.26 21.32
N ASP A 44 25.66 -10.15 21.24
CA ASP A 44 24.32 -9.96 21.78
C ASP A 44 23.35 -9.41 20.72
N VAL A 45 22.11 -9.89 20.76
CA VAL A 45 21.10 -9.63 19.73
C VAL A 45 19.83 -9.11 20.40
N GLU A 46 19.31 -8.00 19.89
CA GLU A 46 18.00 -7.48 20.26
C GLU A 46 16.94 -7.88 19.22
N PHE A 47 15.70 -8.02 19.68
CA PHE A 47 14.55 -8.33 18.84
C PHE A 47 13.53 -7.21 18.95
N SER A 48 13.06 -6.72 17.81
CA SER A 48 12.10 -5.62 17.73
C SER A 48 10.96 -5.92 16.75
N GLY A 49 9.86 -5.18 16.87
CA GLY A 49 8.68 -5.34 16.01
C GLY A 49 7.63 -6.31 16.57
N TYR A 50 6.92 -6.97 15.64
CA TYR A 50 5.76 -7.81 15.94
C TYR A 50 5.97 -9.26 15.50
N ASP A 51 5.21 -10.17 16.07
CA ASP A 51 5.20 -11.59 15.70
C ASP A 51 4.87 -11.75 14.20
N LYS A 52 5.73 -12.48 13.46
CA LYS A 52 5.75 -12.68 12.00
C LYS A 52 6.32 -11.55 11.17
N SER A 53 6.68 -10.43 11.78
CA SER A 53 7.29 -9.27 11.11
C SER A 53 8.44 -8.69 11.96
N GLY A 54 9.00 -9.51 12.86
CA GLY A 54 10.02 -9.08 13.79
C GLY A 54 11.39 -9.03 13.13
N ASN A 55 12.27 -8.19 13.66
CA ASN A 55 13.65 -8.06 13.21
C ASN A 55 14.62 -8.41 14.35
N ALA A 56 15.82 -8.84 13.97
CA ALA A 56 16.92 -9.11 14.87
C ALA A 56 18.15 -8.30 14.43
N THR A 57 18.71 -7.54 15.36
CA THR A 57 19.90 -6.72 15.13
C THR A 57 20.94 -7.02 16.21
N LEU A 58 22.23 -6.88 15.88
CA LEU A 58 23.24 -6.81 16.92
C LEU A 58 22.97 -5.57 17.75
N THR A 59 23.10 -5.69 19.07
CA THR A 59 23.06 -4.49 19.92
C THR A 59 24.26 -3.61 19.58
N GLU A 60 24.10 -2.28 19.62
CA GLU A 60 25.18 -1.32 19.36
C GLU A 60 26.45 -1.67 20.17
N GLY A 61 26.29 -1.91 21.48
CA GLY A 61 27.39 -2.29 22.35
C GLY A 61 28.05 -3.65 22.03
N SER A 62 27.32 -4.60 21.43
CA SER A 62 27.89 -5.86 20.94
C SER A 62 28.73 -5.62 19.69
N GLU A 63 28.19 -4.88 18.73
CA GLU A 63 28.84 -4.57 17.46
C GLU A 63 30.17 -3.85 17.70
N GLU A 64 30.14 -2.70 18.38
CA GLU A 64 31.34 -1.93 18.68
C GLU A 64 32.41 -2.75 19.42
N LYS A 65 32.00 -3.59 20.38
CA LYS A 65 32.95 -4.41 21.16
C LYS A 65 33.61 -5.48 20.31
N ILE A 66 32.88 -6.07 19.35
CA ILE A 66 33.42 -7.03 18.39
C ILE A 66 34.39 -6.30 17.46
N GLU A 67 33.97 -5.19 16.86
CA GLU A 67 34.79 -4.39 15.94
C GLU A 67 36.10 -3.95 16.56
N ARG A 68 36.05 -3.32 17.76
CA ARG A 68 37.25 -2.92 18.52
C ARG A 68 38.20 -4.10 18.75
N LYS A 69 37.68 -5.27 19.14
CA LYS A 69 38.50 -6.47 19.38
C LYS A 69 39.17 -6.98 18.10
N LEU A 70 38.44 -6.99 16.99
CA LEU A 70 38.96 -7.40 15.69
C LEU A 70 40.02 -6.40 15.18
N LEU A 71 39.77 -5.10 15.31
CA LEU A 71 40.70 -4.03 14.93
C LEU A 71 41.99 -4.06 15.77
N VAL A 72 41.88 -4.17 17.10
CA VAL A 72 43.05 -4.31 17.97
C VAL A 72 43.88 -5.56 17.60
N GLN A 73 43.22 -6.64 17.22
CA GLN A 73 43.88 -7.86 16.80
C GLN A 73 44.53 -7.73 15.41
N SER A 74 43.96 -6.94 14.49
CA SER A 74 44.56 -6.66 13.18
C SER A 74 45.80 -5.77 13.30
N LEU A 75 45.74 -4.73 14.15
CA LEU A 75 46.87 -3.84 14.47
C LEU A 75 48.06 -4.60 15.07
N LYS A 76 47.80 -5.53 16.00
CA LYS A 76 48.85 -6.39 16.56
C LYS A 76 49.51 -7.26 15.48
N GLN A 77 48.73 -7.79 14.54
CA GLN A 77 49.24 -8.64 13.45
C GLN A 77 50.02 -7.85 12.39
N SER A 78 49.64 -6.59 12.14
CA SER A 78 50.40 -5.69 11.27
C SER A 78 51.71 -5.19 11.89
N LYS A 79 51.95 -5.49 13.18
CA LYS A 79 53.08 -5.04 13.99
C LYS A 79 53.04 -3.52 14.27
N PHE A 80 51.86 -2.92 14.29
CA PHE A 80 51.65 -1.57 14.81
C PHE A 80 52.01 -1.52 16.30
N LYS A 81 52.79 -0.52 16.72
CA LYS A 81 53.41 -0.48 18.07
C LYS A 81 52.97 0.69 18.94
N ASN A 82 52.27 1.69 18.38
CA ASN A 82 51.80 2.81 19.17
C ASN A 82 50.76 2.32 20.18
N LYS A 83 51.15 2.29 21.46
CA LYS A 83 50.34 1.72 22.54
C LYS A 83 49.19 2.64 22.92
N GLU A 84 49.39 3.95 22.85
CA GLU A 84 48.38 4.95 23.16
C GLU A 84 47.17 4.80 22.23
N VAL A 85 47.42 4.72 20.92
CA VAL A 85 46.38 4.46 19.91
C VAL A 85 45.67 3.13 20.14
N ILE A 86 46.41 2.05 20.44
CA ILE A 86 45.80 0.75 20.72
C ILE A 86 44.94 0.79 21.99
N ASP A 87 45.31 1.59 22.98
CA ASP A 87 44.57 1.73 24.23
C ASP A 87 43.34 2.65 24.05
N MET A 88 43.43 3.72 23.25
CA MET A 88 42.28 4.53 22.81
C MET A 88 41.22 3.67 22.13
N ILE A 89 41.59 2.86 21.13
CA ILE A 89 40.66 1.95 20.44
C ILE A 89 40.04 0.92 21.39
N LYS A 90 40.75 0.46 22.44
CA LYS A 90 40.15 -0.46 23.42
C LYS A 90 39.10 0.22 24.29
N ASN A 91 39.28 1.50 24.55
CA ASN A 91 38.44 2.29 25.44
C ASN A 91 37.25 2.93 24.72
N GLY A 92 37.23 2.91 23.37
CA GLY A 92 36.18 3.55 22.59
C GLY A 92 36.49 5.01 22.23
N ASP A 93 37.74 5.44 22.38
CA ASP A 93 38.18 6.82 22.15
C ASP A 93 38.81 6.97 20.74
N GLU A 94 38.35 6.19 19.76
CA GLU A 94 38.94 6.17 18.42
C GLU A 94 38.78 7.46 17.60
N ASP A 95 37.77 8.28 17.91
CA ASP A 95 37.52 9.56 17.22
C ASP A 95 38.65 10.58 17.39
N ASP A 96 39.45 10.46 18.46
CA ASP A 96 40.60 11.34 18.74
C ASP A 96 41.86 10.92 17.97
N ILE A 97 41.79 9.83 17.18
CA ILE A 97 42.93 9.33 16.40
C ILE A 97 42.94 9.99 15.02
N ASP A 98 43.92 10.87 14.79
CA ASP A 98 44.20 11.40 13.45
C ASP A 98 45.32 10.59 12.76
N PRO A 99 45.00 9.81 11.69
CA PRO A 99 45.98 9.03 10.96
C PRO A 99 47.10 9.86 10.29
N MET A 100 46.87 11.15 10.05
CA MET A 100 47.87 12.04 9.44
C MET A 100 49.04 12.35 10.38
N ASN A 101 48.85 12.20 11.69
CA ASN A 101 49.91 12.39 12.69
C ASN A 101 50.90 11.23 12.76
N PHE A 102 50.64 10.13 12.04
CA PHE A 102 51.50 8.96 12.03
C PHE A 102 52.62 9.08 11.01
N ASN A 103 53.79 8.53 11.34
CA ASN A 103 54.89 8.46 10.39
C ASN A 103 54.60 7.42 9.28
N ASN A 104 55.39 7.48 8.20
CA ASN A 104 55.23 6.59 7.05
C ASN A 104 55.25 5.09 7.39
N GLU A 105 55.98 4.65 8.41
CA GLU A 105 55.97 3.24 8.80
C GLU A 105 54.68 2.85 9.52
N GLU A 106 54.15 3.74 10.35
CA GLU A 106 52.90 3.53 11.09
C GLU A 106 51.71 3.50 10.15
N GLN A 107 51.66 4.41 9.17
CA GLN A 107 50.64 4.40 8.11
C GLN A 107 50.63 3.08 7.32
N LYS A 108 51.79 2.58 6.89
CA LYS A 108 51.89 1.26 6.23
C LYS A 108 51.39 0.10 7.10
N LYS A 109 51.59 0.19 8.42
CA LYS A 109 51.11 -0.82 9.37
C LYS A 109 49.59 -0.70 9.59
N LEU A 110 49.01 0.50 9.48
CA LEU A 110 47.56 0.71 9.50
C LEU A 110 46.89 0.17 8.25
N GLU A 111 47.40 0.50 7.05
CA GLU A 111 46.90 -0.06 5.78
C GLU A 111 46.95 -1.59 5.79
N LYS A 112 48.00 -2.18 6.37
CA LYS A 112 48.09 -3.63 6.54
C LYS A 112 47.06 -4.14 7.55
N ALA A 113 46.81 -3.42 8.65
CA ALA A 113 45.82 -3.80 9.66
C ALA A 113 44.39 -3.75 9.10
N GLU A 114 44.07 -2.75 8.29
CA GLU A 114 42.79 -2.62 7.59
C GLU A 114 42.56 -3.83 6.66
N LYS A 115 43.52 -4.16 5.80
CA LYS A 115 43.44 -5.37 4.96
C LYS A 115 43.29 -6.67 5.77
N ILE A 116 43.90 -6.72 6.96
CA ILE A 116 43.73 -7.85 7.87
C ILE A 116 42.32 -7.85 8.47
N TYR A 117 41.80 -6.71 8.91
CA TYR A 117 40.46 -6.56 9.45
C TYR A 117 39.40 -6.97 8.41
N ASP A 118 39.55 -6.49 7.18
CA ASP A 118 38.66 -6.79 6.04
C ASP A 118 38.65 -8.26 5.63
N SER A 119 39.58 -9.08 6.15
CA SER A 119 39.61 -10.51 5.86
C SER A 119 38.51 -11.31 6.53
N VAL A 120 37.69 -10.69 7.40
CA VAL A 120 36.55 -11.35 8.06
C VAL A 120 35.22 -10.73 7.67
N GLU A 121 34.16 -11.47 7.94
CA GLU A 121 32.77 -11.09 7.67
C GLU A 121 31.91 -11.53 8.85
N LEU A 122 31.16 -10.59 9.42
CA LEU A 122 30.21 -10.79 10.50
C LEU A 122 28.81 -10.59 9.94
N ASP A 123 28.08 -11.70 9.76
CA ASP A 123 26.75 -11.70 9.17
C ASP A 123 25.70 -12.12 10.19
N THR A 124 24.50 -11.54 10.07
CA THR A 124 23.29 -12.03 10.72
C THR A 124 22.36 -12.65 9.67
N TYR A 125 21.92 -13.89 9.90
CA TYR A 125 21.06 -14.64 8.99
C TYR A 125 19.69 -14.89 9.63
N ASN A 126 18.63 -14.84 8.83
CA ASN A 126 17.24 -14.93 9.28
C ASN A 126 16.95 -13.86 10.35
N ASP A 127 17.17 -12.61 9.98
CA ASP A 127 17.11 -11.42 10.82
C ASP A 127 15.82 -10.60 10.64
N SER A 128 14.91 -11.06 9.78
CA SER A 128 13.65 -10.41 9.47
C SER A 128 12.49 -11.42 9.39
N ASN A 129 11.25 -10.92 9.40
CA ASN A 129 10.03 -11.73 9.38
C ASN A 129 9.94 -12.77 10.52
N LEU A 130 10.53 -12.45 11.67
CA LEU A 130 10.64 -13.35 12.81
C LEU A 130 9.34 -13.44 13.61
N SER A 131 9.08 -14.63 14.14
CA SER A 131 8.09 -14.91 15.18
C SER A 131 8.78 -15.30 16.49
N ASN A 132 8.09 -15.18 17.63
CA ASN A 132 8.62 -15.62 18.91
C ASN A 132 8.94 -17.13 18.86
N GLY A 133 10.20 -17.48 19.13
CA GLY A 133 10.73 -18.84 19.06
C GLY A 133 11.54 -19.16 17.81
N ASP A 134 11.45 -18.33 16.76
CA ASP A 134 12.26 -18.47 15.54
C ASP A 134 13.74 -18.25 15.85
N LYS A 135 14.61 -18.77 14.97
CA LYS A 135 16.06 -18.72 15.15
C LYS A 135 16.71 -17.79 14.13
N THR A 136 17.33 -16.74 14.64
CA THR A 136 18.34 -15.96 13.92
C THR A 136 19.73 -16.52 14.22
N THR A 137 20.70 -16.29 13.32
CA THR A 137 22.06 -16.78 13.50
C THR A 137 23.08 -15.73 13.13
N VAL A 138 23.98 -15.42 14.07
CA VAL A 138 25.17 -14.61 13.83
C VAL A 138 26.34 -15.52 13.51
N LYS A 139 27.09 -15.17 12.46
CA LYS A 139 28.25 -15.93 12.00
C LYS A 139 29.42 -14.99 11.75
N LEU A 140 30.57 -15.32 12.31
CA LEU A 140 31.85 -14.73 11.95
C LEU A 140 32.65 -15.73 11.14
N SER A 141 33.01 -15.37 9.91
CA SER A 141 33.86 -16.18 9.04
C SER A 141 35.05 -15.41 8.50
N VAL A 142 36.11 -16.12 8.16
CA VAL A 142 37.25 -15.58 7.41
C VAL A 142 36.98 -15.75 5.92
N LYS A 143 37.11 -14.68 5.15
CA LYS A 143 36.89 -14.67 3.69
C LYS A 143 37.82 -15.65 2.98
N LYS A 144 37.32 -16.30 1.93
CA LYS A 144 38.10 -17.23 1.11
C LYS A 144 39.07 -16.46 0.22
N GLY A 145 40.21 -17.09 -0.12
CA GLY A 145 41.19 -16.52 -1.05
C GLY A 145 42.10 -15.43 -0.48
N ILE A 146 41.98 -15.11 0.81
CA ILE A 146 42.89 -14.19 1.50
C ILE A 146 44.22 -14.89 1.77
N SER A 147 45.35 -14.22 1.48
CA SER A 147 46.68 -14.76 1.79
C SER A 147 46.90 -14.84 3.31
N ASP A 148 47.74 -15.78 3.75
CA ASP A 148 48.04 -15.97 5.17
C ASP A 148 48.62 -14.71 5.85
N ASP A 149 49.23 -13.80 5.09
CA ASP A 149 49.79 -12.54 5.60
C ASP A 149 48.73 -11.47 5.94
N TYR A 150 47.53 -11.62 5.37
CA TYR A 150 46.38 -10.74 5.56
C TYR A 150 45.22 -11.45 6.26
N LYS A 151 45.38 -12.72 6.62
CA LYS A 151 44.34 -13.49 7.30
C LYS A 151 44.26 -13.14 8.78
N LEU A 152 43.15 -12.58 9.25
CA LEU A 152 42.95 -12.29 10.66
C LEU A 152 42.95 -13.59 11.47
N LYS A 153 43.81 -13.65 12.48
CA LYS A 153 43.77 -14.71 13.51
C LYS A 153 42.59 -14.49 14.46
N VAL A 154 41.44 -15.02 14.07
CA VAL A 154 40.20 -15.07 14.85
C VAL A 154 39.62 -16.49 14.83
N LYS A 155 38.86 -16.85 15.88
CA LYS A 155 38.04 -18.05 15.88
C LYS A 155 36.72 -17.77 15.19
N GLU A 156 36.52 -18.42 14.04
CA GLU A 156 35.23 -18.43 13.36
C GLU A 156 34.15 -19.08 14.24
N PHE A 157 32.92 -18.59 14.15
CA PHE A 157 31.82 -19.17 14.91
C PHE A 157 30.49 -19.03 14.18
N LYS A 158 29.54 -19.85 14.63
CA LYS A 158 28.11 -19.73 14.33
C LYS A 158 27.37 -19.77 15.68
N LYS A 159 26.57 -18.75 15.98
CA LYS A 159 25.80 -18.63 17.24
C LYS A 159 24.36 -18.32 16.89
N SER A 160 23.44 -19.17 17.33
CA SER A 160 22.01 -18.99 17.08
C SER A 160 21.31 -18.42 18.30
N PHE A 161 20.40 -17.47 18.06
CA PHE A 161 19.56 -16.82 19.06
C PHE A 161 18.10 -17.13 18.77
N LYS A 162 17.31 -17.33 19.82
CA LYS A 162 15.86 -17.53 19.69
C LYS A 162 15.16 -16.18 19.89
N ALA A 163 14.36 -15.77 18.92
CA ALA A 163 13.55 -14.56 18.99
C ALA A 163 12.58 -14.62 20.17
N LYS A 164 12.53 -13.53 20.94
CA LYS A 164 11.67 -13.36 22.11
C LYS A 164 11.28 -11.89 22.25
N GLY A 165 10.12 -11.64 22.85
CA GLY A 165 9.66 -10.29 23.17
C GLY A 165 9.01 -9.55 22.00
N LEU A 166 8.81 -10.21 20.84
CA LEU A 166 8.08 -9.64 19.72
C LEU A 166 6.61 -9.44 20.11
N LYS A 167 6.07 -8.25 19.83
CA LYS A 167 4.70 -7.89 20.21
C LYS A 167 3.68 -8.70 19.40
N LYS A 168 2.53 -9.03 19.98
CA LYS A 168 1.44 -9.64 19.20
C LYS A 168 0.75 -8.58 18.34
N PRO A 169 0.51 -8.82 17.04
CA PRO A 169 -0.24 -7.88 16.21
C PRO A 169 -1.70 -7.77 16.67
N LYS A 170 -2.28 -6.57 16.57
CA LYS A 170 -3.72 -6.35 16.79
C LYS A 170 -4.50 -6.96 15.63
N THR A 171 -5.46 -7.83 15.92
CA THR A 171 -6.34 -8.37 14.89
C THR A 171 -7.37 -7.32 14.46
N VAL A 172 -7.53 -7.14 13.16
CA VAL A 172 -8.54 -6.28 12.53
C VAL A 172 -9.44 -7.17 11.68
N THR A 173 -10.75 -6.95 11.79
CA THR A 173 -11.78 -7.65 11.02
C THR A 173 -12.47 -6.69 10.06
N THR A 174 -13.23 -7.23 9.11
CA THR A 174 -14.06 -6.43 8.20
C THR A 174 -15.06 -5.57 8.94
N LYS A 175 -15.63 -6.06 10.05
CA LYS A 175 -16.53 -5.25 10.88
C LYS A 175 -15.82 -4.03 11.48
N ASP A 176 -14.56 -4.19 11.89
CA ASP A 176 -13.79 -3.08 12.45
C ASP A 176 -13.50 -2.03 11.37
N ILE A 177 -13.18 -2.46 10.15
CA ILE A 177 -12.94 -1.56 9.00
C ILE A 177 -14.23 -0.79 8.67
N PHE A 178 -15.34 -1.50 8.46
CA PHE A 178 -16.63 -0.89 8.11
C PHE A 178 -17.29 -0.14 9.28
N SER A 179 -16.81 -0.26 10.52
CA SER A 179 -17.33 0.55 11.63
C SER A 179 -17.06 2.06 11.46
N ASN A 180 -15.98 2.38 10.75
CA ASN A 180 -15.57 3.75 10.40
C ASN A 180 -16.21 4.26 9.09
N ILE A 181 -17.02 3.44 8.44
CA ILE A 181 -17.79 3.82 7.26
C ILE A 181 -19.28 3.87 7.63
N GLU A 182 -19.96 4.91 7.21
CA GLU A 182 -21.42 4.97 7.14
C GLU A 182 -21.87 4.70 5.71
N THR A 183 -22.81 3.79 5.52
CA THR A 183 -23.42 3.52 4.22
C THR A 183 -24.65 4.41 4.08
N LYS A 184 -24.69 5.27 3.06
CA LYS A 184 -25.85 6.12 2.78
C LYS A 184 -26.37 5.87 1.37
N PHE A 185 -27.65 5.54 1.27
CA PHE A 185 -28.35 5.41 0.01
C PHE A 185 -28.96 6.75 -0.40
N THR A 186 -28.81 7.11 -1.66
CA THR A 186 -29.40 8.31 -2.26
C THR A 186 -29.97 7.96 -3.65
N GLY A 187 -30.72 8.87 -4.26
CA GLY A 187 -31.49 8.58 -5.48
C GLY A 187 -32.94 8.17 -5.25
N LEU A 188 -33.54 7.56 -6.27
CA LEU A 188 -34.89 7.01 -6.25
C LEU A 188 -34.83 5.48 -6.31
N ASN A 189 -35.88 4.80 -5.88
CA ASN A 189 -35.98 3.35 -5.99
C ASN A 189 -35.90 2.89 -7.46
N ASN A 190 -35.00 1.96 -7.79
CA ASN A 190 -34.58 1.55 -9.16
C ASN A 190 -33.58 2.49 -9.86
N SER A 191 -33.24 3.62 -9.25
CA SER A 191 -32.14 4.50 -9.68
C SER A 191 -31.35 4.99 -8.47
N GLY A 192 -31.05 4.07 -7.54
CA GLY A 192 -30.38 4.38 -6.28
C GLY A 192 -28.86 4.25 -6.39
N LYS A 193 -28.16 5.03 -5.57
CA LYS A 193 -26.70 4.96 -5.38
C LYS A 193 -26.37 4.64 -3.93
N LEU A 194 -25.33 3.83 -3.73
CA LEU A 194 -24.68 3.63 -2.45
C LEU A 194 -23.49 4.57 -2.38
N ASN A 195 -23.49 5.40 -1.35
CA ASN A 195 -22.36 6.23 -0.99
C ASN A 195 -21.74 5.71 0.31
N LEU A 196 -20.42 5.83 0.41
CA LEU A 196 -19.67 5.47 1.60
C LEU A 196 -19.16 6.77 2.25
N ILE A 197 -19.56 7.03 3.49
CA ILE A 197 -19.15 8.23 4.22
C ILE A 197 -18.14 7.84 5.30
N THR A 198 -16.98 8.48 5.33
CA THR A 198 -16.00 8.27 6.40
C THR A 198 -16.46 8.98 7.67
N LYS A 199 -16.41 8.29 8.81
CA LYS A 199 -16.78 8.86 10.12
C LYS A 199 -15.62 9.59 10.81
N ASP A 200 -14.38 9.28 10.44
CA ASP A 200 -13.16 9.83 11.01
C ASP A 200 -11.99 9.71 10.01
N ASP A 201 -11.18 10.76 9.91
CA ASP A 201 -9.96 10.79 9.07
C ASP A 201 -8.76 10.07 9.71
N LYS A 202 -8.93 9.52 10.91
CA LYS A 202 -7.84 8.92 11.71
C LYS A 202 -8.18 7.50 12.11
N SER A 203 -8.42 6.65 11.11
CA SER A 203 -8.34 5.21 11.35
C SER A 203 -6.89 4.88 11.76
N ASP A 204 -6.73 4.09 12.84
CA ASP A 204 -5.43 3.65 13.39
C ASP A 204 -4.46 3.17 12.27
N GLY A 205 -3.64 4.05 11.69
CA GLY A 205 -2.58 3.67 10.75
C GLY A 205 -2.99 3.29 9.31
N TYR A 206 -4.22 3.56 8.85
CA TYR A 206 -4.57 3.50 7.43
C TYR A 206 -5.70 4.49 7.09
N ASP A 207 -5.65 5.13 5.94
CA ASP A 207 -6.70 6.03 5.48
C ASP A 207 -7.64 5.31 4.51
N ILE A 208 -8.88 5.06 4.93
CA ILE A 208 -9.85 4.31 4.12
C ILE A 208 -10.37 5.11 2.92
N SER A 209 -10.29 6.44 2.96
CA SER A 209 -10.68 7.33 1.86
C SER A 209 -9.73 7.23 0.66
N SER A 210 -8.55 6.65 0.85
CA SER A 210 -7.58 6.41 -0.22
C SER A 210 -7.89 5.17 -1.08
N TYR A 211 -9.01 4.47 -0.86
CA TYR A 211 -9.34 3.24 -1.58
C TYR A 211 -10.73 3.27 -2.23
N ASN A 212 -10.79 2.68 -3.42
CA ASN A 212 -12.02 2.49 -4.17
C ASN A 212 -12.69 1.16 -3.80
N PHE A 213 -13.98 1.20 -3.50
CA PHE A 213 -14.82 0.02 -3.34
C PHE A 213 -15.63 -0.20 -4.61
N THR A 214 -15.75 -1.46 -5.04
CA THR A 214 -16.60 -1.81 -6.18
C THR A 214 -18.03 -1.99 -5.71
N VAL A 215 -18.97 -1.24 -6.29
CA VAL A 215 -20.40 -1.33 -6.02
C VAL A 215 -21.12 -1.78 -7.29
N PRO A 216 -21.57 -3.04 -7.38
CA PRO A 216 -22.33 -3.53 -8.52
C PRO A 216 -23.62 -2.74 -8.72
N ASN A 217 -23.92 -2.36 -9.97
CA ASN A 217 -25.15 -1.65 -10.37
C ASN A 217 -25.39 -0.33 -9.59
N ASN A 218 -24.32 0.35 -9.18
CA ASN A 218 -24.46 1.65 -8.53
C ASN A 218 -25.11 2.64 -9.52
N GLY A 219 -26.14 3.35 -9.08
CA GLY A 219 -26.98 4.18 -9.96
C GLY A 219 -28.27 3.50 -10.40
N ASN A 220 -28.38 2.18 -10.24
CA ASN A 220 -29.54 1.36 -10.60
C ASN A 220 -30.10 0.55 -9.40
N LEU A 221 -29.69 0.89 -8.18
CA LEU A 221 -30.08 0.15 -6.99
C LEU A 221 -31.56 0.34 -6.65
N LYS A 222 -32.17 -0.70 -6.08
CA LYS A 222 -33.56 -0.65 -5.55
C LYS A 222 -33.63 -1.19 -4.13
N ASN A 223 -34.69 -0.80 -3.41
CA ASN A 223 -34.96 -1.29 -2.07
C ASN A 223 -35.03 -2.82 -2.03
N GLY A 224 -34.33 -3.42 -1.06
CA GLY A 224 -34.22 -4.87 -0.88
C GLY A 224 -33.05 -5.52 -1.63
N ASP A 225 -32.32 -4.79 -2.49
CA ASP A 225 -31.07 -5.28 -3.06
C ASP A 225 -30.03 -5.53 -1.95
N LYS A 226 -29.20 -6.57 -2.15
CA LYS A 226 -28.11 -6.91 -1.25
C LYS A 226 -26.78 -6.72 -1.96
N ILE A 227 -25.98 -5.78 -1.46
CA ILE A 227 -24.69 -5.39 -2.00
C ILE A 227 -23.60 -6.05 -1.15
N ASN A 228 -22.70 -6.76 -1.80
CA ASN A 228 -21.53 -7.35 -1.17
C ASN A 228 -20.32 -6.46 -1.45
N LEU A 229 -19.94 -5.63 -0.48
CA LEU A 229 -18.75 -4.79 -0.56
C LEU A 229 -17.51 -5.62 -0.24
N GLU A 230 -16.61 -5.76 -1.21
CA GLU A 230 -15.33 -6.43 -1.01
C GLU A 230 -14.25 -5.43 -0.57
N LEU A 231 -13.49 -5.81 0.45
CA LEU A 231 -12.32 -5.05 0.88
C LEU A 231 -11.26 -5.04 -0.24
N PRO A 232 -10.76 -3.85 -0.64
CA PRO A 232 -9.67 -3.74 -1.59
C PRO A 232 -8.43 -4.53 -1.14
N LYS A 233 -7.76 -5.21 -2.08
CA LYS A 233 -6.56 -5.99 -1.78
C LYS A 233 -5.43 -5.12 -1.20
N GLU A 234 -5.27 -3.92 -1.74
CA GLU A 234 -4.28 -2.94 -1.30
C GLU A 234 -4.52 -2.48 0.14
N LEU A 235 -5.77 -2.25 0.52
CA LEU A 235 -6.14 -1.93 1.91
C LEU A 235 -5.70 -3.05 2.87
N ILE A 236 -5.93 -4.31 2.51
CA ILE A 236 -5.51 -5.46 3.34
C ILE A 236 -3.98 -5.52 3.44
N SER A 237 -3.24 -5.29 2.35
CA SER A 237 -1.78 -5.25 2.37
C SER A 237 -1.29 -4.14 3.30
N ASN A 238 -1.79 -2.91 3.14
CA ASN A 238 -1.35 -1.76 3.92
C ASN A 238 -1.66 -1.92 5.42
N ILE A 239 -2.76 -2.59 5.79
CA ILE A 239 -3.03 -2.97 7.19
C ILE A 239 -1.93 -3.90 7.73
N GLN A 240 -1.40 -4.80 6.91
CA GLN A 240 -0.43 -5.82 7.31
C GLN A 240 1.03 -5.36 7.21
N ASP A 241 1.35 -4.37 6.37
CA ASP A 241 2.72 -3.95 6.05
C ASP A 241 3.54 -3.52 7.27
N SER A 242 2.93 -2.78 8.21
CA SER A 242 3.61 -2.38 9.45
C SER A 242 3.89 -3.53 10.41
N GLY A 243 3.28 -4.70 10.19
CA GLY A 243 3.31 -5.84 11.10
C GLY A 243 2.55 -5.63 12.41
N SER A 244 2.12 -4.40 12.72
CA SER A 244 1.41 -4.07 13.96
C SER A 244 -0.02 -4.63 14.00
N LYS A 245 -0.56 -4.96 12.84
CA LYS A 245 -1.92 -5.44 12.65
C LYS A 245 -1.97 -6.64 11.72
N THR A 246 -2.99 -7.47 11.91
CA THR A 246 -3.29 -8.59 11.01
C THR A 246 -4.77 -8.61 10.67
N PHE A 247 -5.09 -8.77 9.39
CA PHE A 247 -6.47 -8.98 8.95
C PHE A 247 -6.91 -10.43 9.17
N LYS A 248 -8.14 -10.63 9.69
CA LYS A 248 -8.77 -11.95 9.83
C LYS A 248 -10.27 -11.90 9.57
N GLY A 249 -10.77 -12.85 8.80
CA GLY A 249 -12.21 -13.05 8.58
C GLY A 249 -12.61 -12.97 7.10
N SER A 250 -13.92 -12.86 6.86
CA SER A 250 -14.50 -12.61 5.52
C SER A 250 -14.02 -11.28 4.99
N LYS A 251 -13.66 -11.17 3.71
CA LYS A 251 -13.31 -9.89 3.06
C LYS A 251 -14.53 -9.11 2.57
N THR A 252 -15.72 -9.67 2.76
CA THR A 252 -16.97 -9.14 2.23
C THR A 252 -17.84 -8.62 3.37
N TYR A 253 -18.41 -7.44 3.16
CA TYR A 253 -19.42 -6.82 4.01
C TYR A 253 -20.72 -6.66 3.24
N GLN A 254 -21.82 -7.22 3.75
CA GLN A 254 -23.11 -7.14 3.09
C GLN A 254 -23.91 -5.95 3.61
N VAL A 255 -24.46 -5.16 2.68
CA VAL A 255 -25.36 -4.04 2.95
C VAL A 255 -26.66 -4.29 2.20
N GLU A 256 -27.80 -3.99 2.83
CA GLU A 256 -29.12 -4.08 2.21
C GLU A 256 -29.61 -2.67 1.88
N VAL A 257 -30.04 -2.45 0.64
CA VAL A 257 -30.55 -1.16 0.16
C VAL A 257 -31.91 -0.87 0.78
N LYS A 258 -32.05 0.30 1.39
CA LYS A 258 -33.26 0.74 2.10
C LYS A 258 -33.49 2.23 1.91
N ASP A 259 -34.72 2.64 2.18
CA ASP A 259 -35.14 4.04 2.30
C ASP A 259 -35.00 4.88 1.02
N LEU A 260 -34.89 4.24 -0.15
CA LEU A 260 -35.01 4.94 -1.43
C LEU A 260 -36.50 5.28 -1.69
N PRO A 261 -36.87 6.54 -1.92
CA PRO A 261 -38.25 6.92 -2.24
C PRO A 261 -38.64 6.39 -3.62
N ASP A 262 -39.91 6.00 -3.79
CA ASP A 262 -40.44 5.71 -5.11
C ASP A 262 -40.62 7.02 -5.89
N VAL A 263 -40.52 6.97 -7.22
CA VAL A 263 -40.71 8.16 -8.07
C VAL A 263 -42.10 8.80 -7.88
N ASP A 264 -43.11 7.98 -7.53
CA ASP A 264 -44.47 8.43 -7.23
C ASP A 264 -44.58 9.20 -5.91
N ASP A 265 -43.60 9.09 -5.00
CA ASP A 265 -43.55 9.83 -3.74
C ASP A 265 -43.04 11.27 -3.90
N ILE A 266 -42.65 11.65 -5.13
CA ILE A 266 -42.14 12.98 -5.46
C ILE A 266 -43.32 13.91 -5.79
N ASP A 267 -43.57 14.89 -4.93
CA ASP A 267 -44.79 15.73 -4.94
C ASP A 267 -45.05 16.42 -6.28
N ASN A 268 -44.00 16.81 -7.01
CA ASN A 268 -44.10 17.57 -8.25
C ASN A 268 -43.75 16.77 -9.52
N ILE A 269 -43.65 15.44 -9.44
CA ILE A 269 -43.31 14.62 -10.62
C ILE A 269 -44.36 14.74 -11.73
N ASN A 270 -45.64 14.70 -11.37
CA ASN A 270 -46.75 14.83 -12.32
C ASN A 270 -46.78 16.22 -12.95
N ASP A 271 -46.56 17.28 -12.16
CA ASP A 271 -46.47 18.65 -12.67
C ASP A 271 -45.31 18.81 -13.68
N ILE A 272 -44.15 18.19 -13.42
CA ILE A 272 -43.01 18.20 -14.33
C ILE A 272 -43.39 17.49 -15.63
N ILE A 273 -43.93 16.28 -15.53
CA ILE A 273 -44.35 15.48 -16.68
C ILE A 273 -45.40 16.22 -17.52
N ASP A 274 -46.40 16.84 -16.90
CA ASP A 274 -47.48 17.53 -17.62
C ASP A 274 -47.01 18.83 -18.28
N LYS A 275 -46.07 19.55 -17.66
CA LYS A 275 -45.39 20.69 -18.31
C LYS A 275 -44.59 20.22 -19.53
N THR A 276 -43.86 19.12 -19.42
CA THR A 276 -43.13 18.54 -20.56
C THR A 276 -44.08 18.08 -21.66
N LYS A 277 -45.19 17.41 -21.35
CA LYS A 277 -46.22 17.05 -22.33
C LYS A 277 -46.80 18.26 -23.05
N THR A 278 -47.01 19.37 -22.33
CA THR A 278 -47.48 20.63 -22.91
C THR A 278 -46.44 21.15 -23.89
N GLN A 279 -45.18 21.27 -23.46
CA GLN A 279 -44.07 21.72 -24.29
C GLN A 279 -43.91 20.88 -25.57
N ILE A 280 -43.94 19.54 -25.46
CA ILE A 280 -43.87 18.63 -26.61
C ILE A 280 -44.93 18.99 -27.67
N LYS A 281 -46.17 19.26 -27.23
CA LYS A 281 -47.26 19.66 -28.13
C LYS A 281 -47.01 21.04 -28.74
N GLU A 282 -46.39 21.96 -28.00
CA GLU A 282 -46.06 23.30 -28.49
C GLU A 282 -44.97 23.29 -29.56
N ASP A 283 -43.87 22.59 -29.30
CA ASP A 283 -42.72 22.47 -30.21
C ASP A 283 -43.08 21.72 -31.50
N ASN A 284 -44.11 20.88 -31.43
CA ASN A 284 -44.62 20.11 -32.56
C ASN A 284 -45.98 20.61 -33.07
N LYS A 285 -46.33 21.88 -32.84
CA LYS A 285 -47.52 22.49 -33.45
C LYS A 285 -47.43 22.44 -34.98
N SER A 286 -48.55 22.10 -35.61
CA SER A 286 -48.69 22.20 -37.07
C SER A 286 -48.53 23.65 -37.53
N THR A 287 -47.89 23.84 -38.68
CA THR A 287 -47.82 25.13 -39.38
C THR A 287 -48.68 25.08 -40.64
N LYS A 288 -48.77 26.20 -41.36
CA LYS A 288 -49.43 26.26 -42.67
C LYS A 288 -48.81 25.31 -43.70
N TYR A 289 -47.53 24.99 -43.55
CA TYR A 289 -46.73 24.25 -44.55
C TYR A 289 -46.37 22.82 -44.12
N ASN A 290 -46.37 22.53 -42.82
CA ASN A 290 -46.10 21.20 -42.29
C ASN A 290 -47.16 20.87 -41.23
N LYS A 291 -47.96 19.84 -41.51
CA LYS A 291 -48.92 19.30 -40.53
C LYS A 291 -48.22 18.24 -39.70
N LYS A 292 -48.33 18.33 -38.38
CA LYS A 292 -47.74 17.37 -37.44
C LYS A 292 -48.81 16.72 -36.58
N SER A 293 -48.67 15.41 -36.36
CA SER A 293 -49.35 14.66 -35.32
C SER A 293 -48.37 14.31 -34.20
N THR A 294 -48.82 14.32 -32.96
CA THR A 294 -47.99 14.04 -31.78
C THR A 294 -48.74 13.15 -30.81
N GLU A 295 -48.14 12.01 -30.50
CA GLU A 295 -48.63 11.04 -29.54
C GLU A 295 -47.64 10.96 -28.36
N ILE A 296 -48.09 11.30 -27.16
CA ILE A 296 -47.30 11.15 -25.93
C ILE A 296 -47.25 9.67 -25.56
N LEU A 297 -46.05 9.17 -25.27
CA LEU A 297 -45.82 7.77 -24.95
C LEU A 297 -45.64 7.57 -23.44
N SER A 298 -44.41 7.67 -22.92
CA SER A 298 -44.11 7.36 -21.52
C SER A 298 -43.07 8.32 -20.95
N SER A 299 -43.04 8.44 -19.63
CA SER A 299 -42.03 9.22 -18.94
C SER A 299 -40.99 8.30 -18.29
N TYR A 300 -39.77 8.81 -18.16
CA TYR A 300 -38.61 8.08 -17.66
C TYR A 300 -37.80 8.98 -16.74
N TYR A 301 -37.06 8.39 -15.81
CA TYR A 301 -36.11 9.08 -14.95
C TYR A 301 -34.79 8.33 -14.87
N LYS A 302 -33.72 9.06 -14.57
CA LYS A 302 -32.45 8.49 -14.13
C LYS A 302 -31.76 9.41 -13.14
N ILE A 303 -30.84 8.85 -12.36
CA ILE A 303 -29.88 9.59 -11.55
C ILE A 303 -28.56 9.73 -12.34
N GLY A 304 -27.96 10.91 -12.32
CA GLY A 304 -26.66 11.20 -12.97
C GLY A 304 -25.75 11.99 -12.03
N SER A 305 -24.50 12.19 -12.43
CA SER A 305 -23.56 13.14 -11.81
C SER A 305 -23.35 14.34 -12.74
N GLU A 306 -22.82 15.46 -12.21
CA GLU A 306 -22.57 16.69 -13.00
C GLU A 306 -21.63 16.46 -14.21
N GLU A 307 -20.84 15.39 -14.20
CA GLU A 307 -19.88 15.02 -15.25
C GLU A 307 -20.45 14.12 -16.37
N ASP A 308 -21.77 13.99 -16.50
CA ASP A 308 -22.39 13.43 -17.72
C ASP A 308 -22.34 14.46 -18.90
N GLU A 309 -21.18 15.09 -19.09
CA GLU A 309 -20.83 15.80 -20.31
C GLU A 309 -20.51 14.73 -21.36
N TYR A 310 -21.52 14.34 -22.14
CA TYR A 310 -21.47 13.38 -23.25
C TYR A 310 -20.05 13.02 -23.74
N SER A 311 -19.43 12.01 -23.10
CA SER A 311 -18.20 11.40 -23.59
C SER A 311 -18.60 10.37 -24.64
N PHE A 312 -18.42 10.73 -25.91
CA PHE A 312 -18.40 9.75 -27.01
C PHE A 312 -17.13 8.89 -26.86
N GLY A 313 -17.22 7.84 -26.07
CA GLY A 313 -16.24 6.76 -25.99
C GLY A 313 -17.00 5.43 -26.06
N TYR A 314 -16.60 4.57 -26.99
CA TYR A 314 -17.03 3.17 -26.97
C TYR A 314 -16.46 2.53 -25.71
N GLU A 315 -17.25 2.42 -24.65
CA GLU A 315 -16.96 1.49 -23.57
C GLU A 315 -17.92 0.31 -23.69
N GLU A 316 -17.32 -0.88 -23.67
CA GLU A 316 -17.97 -2.16 -23.88
C GLU A 316 -19.00 -2.44 -22.78
N ASP A 317 -20.08 -3.12 -23.18
CA ASP A 317 -21.01 -3.84 -22.32
C ASP A 317 -20.28 -4.53 -21.15
N ASP A 318 -20.40 -3.99 -19.95
CA ASP A 318 -20.34 -4.76 -18.72
C ASP A 318 -21.25 -4.06 -17.72
N ASN A 319 -22.16 -4.79 -17.08
CA ASN A 319 -23.05 -4.27 -16.03
C ASN A 319 -22.23 -3.46 -15.01
N GLU A 320 -22.21 -2.13 -15.15
CA GLU A 320 -21.11 -1.32 -14.65
C GLU A 320 -21.12 -1.29 -13.12
N SER A 321 -20.18 -2.01 -12.53
CA SER A 321 -19.86 -1.84 -11.14
C SER A 321 -19.07 -0.54 -10.98
N GLU A 322 -19.68 0.48 -10.39
CA GLU A 322 -19.02 1.77 -10.18
C GLU A 322 -18.01 1.67 -9.04
N LYS A 323 -16.92 2.43 -9.15
CA LYS A 323 -15.96 2.60 -8.05
C LYS A 323 -16.44 3.71 -7.14
N VAL A 324 -16.70 3.37 -5.88
CA VAL A 324 -17.11 4.31 -4.84
C VAL A 324 -15.97 4.50 -3.86
N THR A 325 -15.51 5.74 -3.74
CA THR A 325 -14.52 6.14 -2.74
C THR A 325 -15.24 6.63 -1.49
N PRO A 326 -14.82 6.23 -0.28
CA PRO A 326 -15.35 6.83 0.94
C PRO A 326 -15.01 8.33 1.01
N THR A 327 -16.01 9.17 1.26
CA THR A 327 -15.86 10.64 1.35
C THR A 327 -16.35 11.17 2.70
N SER A 328 -15.98 12.38 3.09
CA SER A 328 -16.50 13.03 4.30
C SER A 328 -17.81 13.77 4.07
N THR A 329 -18.12 14.11 2.82
CA THR A 329 -19.29 14.87 2.40
C THR A 329 -19.90 14.26 1.14
N LEU A 330 -21.19 14.52 0.91
CA LEU A 330 -21.91 14.05 -0.25
C LEU A 330 -22.39 15.24 -1.08
N GLU A 331 -22.08 15.19 -2.35
CA GLU A 331 -22.68 16.08 -3.34
C GLU A 331 -24.15 15.69 -3.56
N PRO A 332 -25.03 16.65 -3.88
CA PRO A 332 -26.42 16.37 -4.18
C PRO A 332 -26.54 15.60 -5.51
N ASP A 333 -27.36 14.57 -5.51
CA ASP A 333 -27.68 13.84 -6.74
C ASP A 333 -28.38 14.74 -7.75
N LYS A 334 -28.07 14.51 -9.03
CA LYS A 334 -28.74 15.15 -10.15
C LYS A 334 -29.69 14.17 -10.81
N TYR A 335 -30.90 14.65 -11.12
CA TYR A 335 -31.96 13.82 -11.70
C TYR A 335 -32.29 14.32 -13.11
N THR A 336 -32.53 13.38 -14.02
CA THR A 336 -33.05 13.66 -15.36
C THR A 336 -34.43 13.07 -15.48
N ILE A 337 -35.40 13.88 -15.94
CA ILE A 337 -36.77 13.45 -16.21
C ILE A 337 -37.06 13.68 -17.68
N LEU A 338 -37.45 12.62 -18.39
CA LEU A 338 -37.82 12.66 -19.80
C LEU A 338 -39.27 12.20 -19.99
N THR A 339 -39.90 12.71 -21.05
CA THR A 339 -41.16 12.21 -21.61
C THR A 339 -40.95 11.97 -23.09
N THR A 340 -41.28 10.76 -23.55
CA THR A 340 -41.13 10.37 -24.94
C THR A 340 -42.41 10.62 -25.73
N ALA A 341 -42.24 10.92 -27.02
CA ALA A 341 -43.34 11.14 -27.94
C ALA A 341 -43.02 10.59 -29.33
N LYS A 342 -44.07 10.14 -30.01
CA LYS A 342 -44.07 9.84 -31.43
C LYS A 342 -44.57 11.06 -32.19
N ILE A 343 -43.78 11.51 -33.16
CA ILE A 343 -44.05 12.68 -33.98
C ILE A 343 -44.16 12.22 -35.43
N THR A 344 -45.28 12.52 -36.07
CA THR A 344 -45.49 12.24 -37.49
C THR A 344 -45.65 13.55 -38.25
N ASP A 345 -44.70 13.85 -39.12
CA ASP A 345 -44.77 14.96 -40.07
C ASP A 345 -45.54 14.48 -41.33
N HIS A 346 -46.62 15.17 -41.65
CA HIS A 346 -47.45 14.97 -42.84
C HIS A 346 -47.09 16.03 -43.88
N ASP A 347 -46.27 15.65 -44.85
CA ASP A 347 -45.97 16.51 -45.99
C ASP A 347 -47.08 16.41 -47.03
N LYS A 348 -47.32 17.49 -47.76
CA LYS A 348 -48.29 17.51 -48.86
C LYS A 348 -47.74 16.80 -50.11
N TYR A 349 -46.41 16.67 -50.22
CA TYR A 349 -45.73 16.26 -51.44
C TYR A 349 -44.80 15.04 -51.27
N SER A 350 -44.72 14.47 -50.06
CA SER A 350 -43.94 13.26 -49.75
C SER A 350 -44.65 12.39 -48.72
N ASP A 351 -44.14 11.18 -48.53
CA ASP A 351 -44.66 10.24 -47.54
C ASP A 351 -44.48 10.78 -46.12
N ASP A 352 -45.40 10.40 -45.23
CA ASP A 352 -45.35 10.74 -43.82
C ASP A 352 -44.03 10.25 -43.20
N THR A 353 -43.37 11.11 -42.44
CA THR A 353 -42.17 10.73 -41.69
C THR A 353 -42.49 10.64 -40.21
N THR A 354 -42.14 9.52 -39.58
CA THR A 354 -42.38 9.28 -38.14
C THR A 354 -41.05 9.21 -37.40
N ARG A 355 -40.99 9.89 -36.26
CA ARG A 355 -39.82 9.93 -35.38
C ARG A 355 -40.25 9.74 -33.93
N TYR A 356 -39.43 9.05 -33.16
CA TYR A 356 -39.57 8.90 -31.72
C TYR A 356 -38.51 9.76 -31.03
N LYS A 357 -38.93 10.60 -30.09
CA LYS A 357 -38.05 11.57 -29.40
C LYS A 357 -38.32 11.62 -27.91
N GLY A 358 -37.29 11.93 -27.12
CA GLY A 358 -37.38 12.25 -25.70
C GLY A 358 -37.25 13.76 -25.44
N TYR A 359 -38.11 14.29 -24.59
CA TYR A 359 -38.12 15.69 -24.17
C TYR A 359 -38.10 15.78 -22.65
N GLY A 360 -37.40 16.74 -22.09
CA GLY A 360 -37.43 16.97 -20.66
C GLY A 360 -36.29 17.84 -20.19
N TYR A 361 -35.82 17.60 -18.97
CA TYR A 361 -34.74 18.37 -18.37
C TYR A 361 -33.84 17.45 -17.55
N LYS A 362 -32.56 17.81 -17.49
CA LYS A 362 -31.55 17.20 -16.62
C LYS A 362 -31.12 18.17 -15.51
N ASN A 363 -30.38 17.65 -14.54
CA ASN A 363 -29.80 18.38 -13.42
C ASN A 363 -30.83 18.97 -12.44
N TYR A 364 -31.97 18.31 -12.26
CA TYR A 364 -32.80 18.59 -11.08
C TYR A 364 -32.08 18.15 -9.81
N THR A 365 -32.28 18.85 -8.70
CA THR A 365 -31.89 18.39 -7.35
C THR A 365 -33.13 17.96 -6.57
N LEU A 366 -33.00 16.95 -5.72
CA LEU A 366 -34.10 16.50 -4.85
C LEU A 366 -33.98 17.18 -3.48
N GLU A 367 -34.92 18.07 -3.16
CA GLU A 367 -35.04 18.72 -1.86
C GLU A 367 -36.32 18.24 -1.16
N GLY A 368 -36.16 17.43 -0.12
CA GLY A 368 -37.28 16.74 0.52
C GLY A 368 -37.97 15.80 -0.47
N LYS A 369 -39.22 16.10 -0.82
CA LYS A 369 -40.02 15.35 -1.80
C LYS A 369 -40.22 16.09 -3.12
N ARG A 370 -39.39 17.09 -3.42
CA ARG A 370 -39.58 17.95 -4.59
C ARG A 370 -38.31 18.02 -5.43
N LEU A 371 -38.47 17.83 -6.74
CA LEU A 371 -37.41 18.09 -7.71
C LEU A 371 -37.36 19.60 -8.00
N ILE A 372 -36.22 20.21 -7.73
CA ILE A 372 -36.00 21.65 -7.85
C ILE A 372 -35.14 21.93 -9.08
N LYS A 373 -35.49 23.01 -9.80
CA LYS A 373 -34.66 23.56 -10.87
C LYS A 373 -33.69 24.58 -10.28
N ASP A 374 -32.45 24.51 -10.70
CA ASP A 374 -31.41 25.49 -10.41
C ASP A 374 -30.82 26.03 -11.73
N GLU A 375 -29.75 26.82 -11.64
CA GLU A 375 -29.07 27.38 -12.81
C GLU A 375 -28.39 26.31 -13.68
N SER A 376 -28.11 25.12 -13.13
CA SER A 376 -27.53 23.99 -13.85
C SER A 376 -28.59 23.16 -14.60
N THR A 377 -29.88 23.39 -14.34
CA THR A 377 -30.97 22.65 -14.97
C THR A 377 -31.13 23.03 -16.43
N THR A 378 -30.79 22.12 -17.32
CA THR A 378 -30.88 22.34 -18.77
C THR A 378 -31.94 21.45 -19.41
N GLU A 379 -32.57 21.99 -20.45
CA GLU A 379 -33.45 21.21 -21.30
C GLU A 379 -32.68 20.08 -21.99
N VAL A 380 -33.30 18.90 -22.06
CA VAL A 380 -32.83 17.76 -22.82
C VAL A 380 -33.85 17.50 -23.91
N MET A 381 -33.47 17.84 -25.14
CA MET A 381 -34.13 17.33 -26.33
C MET A 381 -33.21 16.23 -26.85
N ASN A 382 -33.53 14.97 -26.54
CA ASN A 382 -32.62 13.87 -26.83
C ASN A 382 -32.38 13.80 -28.36
N ASN A 383 -31.12 13.81 -28.79
CA ASN A 383 -30.72 13.78 -30.20
C ASN A 383 -31.06 12.45 -30.90
N PHE A 384 -31.56 11.48 -30.14
CA PHE A 384 -32.07 10.18 -30.56
C PHE A 384 -33.36 10.33 -31.35
N THR A 385 -33.23 10.78 -32.60
CA THR A 385 -34.31 10.70 -33.55
C THR A 385 -34.35 9.28 -34.10
N ASN A 386 -35.10 8.41 -33.43
CA ASN A 386 -35.24 7.02 -33.85
C ASN A 386 -36.44 6.85 -34.78
N GLU A 387 -36.30 6.00 -35.79
CA GLU A 387 -37.38 5.67 -36.73
C GLU A 387 -38.35 4.63 -36.15
N LYS A 388 -37.91 3.88 -35.13
CA LYS A 388 -38.71 2.87 -34.44
C LYS A 388 -38.75 3.15 -32.94
N GLN A 389 -39.90 2.83 -32.34
CA GLN A 389 -40.11 2.98 -30.91
C GLN A 389 -39.17 2.09 -30.08
N GLU A 390 -38.92 0.86 -30.56
CA GLU A 390 -38.08 -0.12 -29.88
C GLU A 390 -36.63 0.38 -29.74
N ASP A 391 -36.11 1.05 -30.77
CA ASP A 391 -34.75 1.60 -30.75
C ASP A 391 -34.61 2.65 -29.64
N LEU A 392 -35.58 3.56 -29.49
CA LEU A 392 -35.61 4.53 -28.39
C LEU A 392 -35.72 3.85 -27.02
N ILE A 393 -36.51 2.78 -26.89
CA ILE A 393 -36.64 2.07 -25.61
C ILE A 393 -35.34 1.37 -25.24
N ASN A 394 -34.65 0.76 -26.21
CA ASN A 394 -33.38 0.09 -25.97
C ASN A 394 -32.27 1.06 -25.58
N GLU A 395 -32.24 2.23 -26.23
CA GLU A 395 -31.31 3.31 -25.89
C GLU A 395 -31.54 3.90 -24.50
N LEU A 396 -32.81 4.12 -24.12
CA LEU A 396 -33.14 4.54 -22.76
C LEU A 396 -32.69 3.50 -21.72
N LYS A 397 -32.87 2.21 -22.00
CA LYS A 397 -32.39 1.14 -21.11
C LYS A 397 -30.88 1.09 -21.01
N SER A 398 -30.15 1.22 -22.13
CA SER A 398 -28.68 1.25 -22.11
C SER A 398 -28.14 2.46 -21.36
N GLU A 399 -28.87 3.57 -21.35
CA GLU A 399 -28.54 4.76 -20.55
C GLU A 399 -29.13 4.73 -19.13
N ASN A 400 -29.56 3.57 -18.63
CA ASN A 400 -30.05 3.39 -17.26
C ASN A 400 -31.31 4.21 -16.91
N PHE A 401 -32.13 4.56 -17.90
CA PHE A 401 -33.43 5.18 -17.63
C PHE A 401 -34.45 4.16 -17.13
N VAL A 402 -35.13 4.52 -16.05
CA VAL A 402 -36.25 3.78 -15.50
C VAL A 402 -37.56 4.41 -15.92
N LYS A 403 -38.51 3.59 -16.35
CA LYS A 403 -39.85 4.04 -16.72
C LYS A 403 -40.63 4.49 -15.48
N VAL A 404 -41.29 5.65 -15.56
CA VAL A 404 -42.24 6.10 -14.53
C VAL A 404 -43.53 5.30 -14.68
N GLU A 405 -43.80 4.41 -13.73
CA GLU A 405 -45.07 3.68 -13.62
C GLU A 405 -46.06 4.50 -12.80
N THR A 406 -46.68 5.51 -13.40
CA THR A 406 -47.72 6.29 -12.69
C THR A 406 -48.86 5.37 -12.29
N LYS A 407 -49.12 5.25 -10.97
CA LYS A 407 -50.36 4.65 -10.48
C LYS A 407 -51.55 5.49 -10.95
N LYS A 408 -52.43 4.85 -11.71
CA LYS A 408 -53.70 5.45 -12.16
C LYS A 408 -54.62 5.81 -11.01
#